data_AF-A0AAV0XWI6-F1
#
_entry.id   AF-A0AAV0XWI6-F1
#
_cell.length_a   1.000
_cell.length_b   1.000
_cell.length_c   1.000
_cell.angle_alpha   90.00
_cell.angle_beta   90.00
_cell.angle_gamma   90.00
#
_symmetry.space_group_name_H-M   'P 1'
#
loop_
_entity.id
_entity.type
_entity.pdbx_description
1 polymer ?
#
loop_
_entity_poly.entity_id
_entity_poly.type
_entity_poly.pdbx_seq_one_letter_code
_entity_poly.pdbx_strand_id
1 'polypeptide(L)'
;MSLLKIKRERSTNFIDGELQLLVDLVASQKHILENKKTDAVTANLKNKTWEALANKFNCKSLNGYRSPKCLKLKYENLKKNVKIKLRYVKSKPCVTGGGPPIPLKALSKLSPMEEQLRSLNPLAFSGKVSAFDSDRIEDQNTYSHEMLVQDYEKTDSNVSN
;
A
#
# COMPACT_ATOMS: atom_id res chain seq x y z
N MET A 1 35.46 1.44 29.05
CA MET A 1 34.53 0.32 28.74
C MET A 1 34.18 0.37 27.26
N SER A 2 34.68 -0.55 26.46
CA SER A 2 34.41 -0.60 25.01
C SER A 2 33.04 -1.21 24.76
N LEU A 3 32.16 -0.44 24.10
CA LEU A 3 30.89 -0.93 23.58
C LEU A 3 31.20 -1.95 22.46
N LEU A 4 31.08 -3.23 22.76
CA LEU A 4 31.18 -4.29 21.75
C LEU A 4 30.15 -4.02 20.66
N LYS A 5 30.64 -3.72 19.46
CA LYS A 5 29.84 -3.42 18.27
C LYS A 5 29.22 -4.74 17.80
N ILE A 6 28.05 -5.10 18.35
CA ILE A 6 27.33 -6.32 17.97
C ILE A 6 27.05 -6.25 16.46
N LYS A 7 27.70 -7.13 15.70
CA LYS A 7 27.46 -7.28 14.27
C LYS A 7 26.02 -7.74 14.10
N ARG A 8 25.18 -6.90 13.51
CA ARG A 8 23.78 -7.28 13.25
C ARG A 8 23.77 -8.44 12.27
N GLU A 9 23.26 -9.57 12.73
CA GLU A 9 23.02 -10.71 11.86
C GLU A 9 21.94 -10.37 10.84
N ARG A 10 22.13 -10.83 9.61
CA ARG A 10 21.17 -10.56 8.53
C ARG A 10 19.90 -11.35 8.84
N SER A 11 18.77 -10.65 8.94
CA SER A 11 17.49 -11.33 9.12
C SER A 11 17.16 -12.20 7.91
N THR A 12 16.57 -13.38 8.13
CA THR A 12 16.07 -14.28 7.08
C THR A 12 15.20 -13.54 6.08
N ASN A 13 15.21 -13.95 4.81
CA ASN A 13 14.30 -13.39 3.81
C ASN A 13 12.84 -13.69 4.17
N PHE A 14 11.91 -12.86 3.69
CA PHE A 14 10.49 -13.13 3.80
C PHE A 14 10.08 -14.12 2.72
N ILE A 15 9.29 -15.13 3.08
CA ILE A 15 8.67 -16.06 2.13
C ILE A 15 7.31 -15.53 1.67
N ASP A 16 6.79 -16.02 0.54
CA ASP A 16 5.53 -15.51 -0.03
C ASP A 16 4.33 -15.67 0.93
N GLY A 17 4.26 -16.77 1.68
CA GLY A 17 3.21 -16.95 2.70
C GLY A 17 3.28 -15.92 3.84
N GLU A 18 4.48 -15.48 4.22
CA GLU A 18 4.67 -14.41 5.19
C GLU A 18 4.25 -13.04 4.61
N LEU A 19 4.51 -12.82 3.32
CA LEU A 19 4.08 -11.58 2.66
C LEU A 19 2.56 -11.49 2.61
N GLN A 20 1.89 -12.59 2.23
CA GLN A 20 0.43 -12.65 2.20
C GLN A 20 -0.15 -12.41 3.59
N LEU A 21 0.38 -13.10 4.62
CA LEU A 21 -0.03 -12.91 6.01
C LEU A 21 0.13 -11.45 6.47
N LEU A 22 1.24 -10.81 6.10
CA LEU A 22 1.48 -9.40 6.43
C LEU A 22 0.41 -8.50 5.79
N VAL A 23 0.10 -8.72 4.51
CA VAL A 23 -0.92 -7.93 3.80
C VAL A 23 -2.31 -8.15 4.42
N ASP A 24 -2.67 -9.38 4.80
CA ASP A 24 -3.97 -9.70 5.42
C ASP A 24 -4.14 -9.06 6.81
N LEU A 25 -3.08 -9.08 7.61
CA LEU A 25 -3.09 -8.42 8.92
C LEU A 25 -3.23 -6.89 8.77
N VAL A 26 -2.53 -6.29 7.80
CA VAL A 26 -2.65 -4.86 7.52
C VAL A 26 -4.04 -4.52 6.99
N ALA A 27 -4.62 -5.36 6.12
CA ALA A 27 -5.98 -5.20 5.60
C ALA A 27 -7.01 -5.08 6.73
N SER A 28 -6.88 -5.93 7.76
CA SER A 28 -7.76 -5.96 8.93
C SER A 28 -7.68 -4.66 9.75
N GLN A 29 -6.56 -3.93 9.70
CA GLN A 29 -6.32 -2.70 10.46
C GLN A 29 -6.13 -1.46 9.57
N LYS A 30 -6.65 -1.51 8.33
CA LYS A 30 -6.44 -0.46 7.30
C LYS A 30 -6.84 0.94 7.75
N HIS A 31 -7.93 1.04 8.54
CA HIS A 31 -8.48 2.31 9.01
C HIS A 31 -7.52 3.11 9.92
N ILE A 32 -6.58 2.41 10.57
CA ILE A 32 -5.53 3.04 11.39
C ILE A 32 -4.25 3.21 10.56
N LEU A 33 -3.81 2.15 9.90
CA LEU A 33 -2.50 2.09 9.27
C LEU A 33 -2.40 2.94 7.99
N GLU A 34 -3.46 3.00 7.19
CA GLU A 34 -3.52 3.78 5.95
C GLU A 34 -4.17 5.16 6.16
N ASN A 35 -4.45 5.54 7.41
CA ASN A 35 -4.93 6.87 7.74
C ASN A 35 -3.86 7.92 7.39
N LYS A 36 -4.26 8.98 6.69
CA LYS A 36 -3.36 10.08 6.29
C LYS A 36 -3.13 11.14 7.37
N LYS A 37 -3.85 11.08 8.50
CA LYS A 37 -3.65 11.98 9.64
C LYS A 37 -2.22 11.85 10.20
N THR A 38 -1.65 13.01 10.56
CA THR A 38 -0.25 13.17 10.99
C THR A 38 -0.13 13.73 12.42
N ASP A 39 -1.20 13.72 13.20
CA ASP A 39 -1.17 14.15 14.60
C ASP A 39 -0.44 13.15 15.51
N ALA A 40 0.01 13.62 16.67
CA ALA A 40 0.79 12.80 17.61
C ALA A 40 -0.02 11.60 18.14
N VAL A 41 -1.34 11.75 18.30
CA VAL A 41 -2.23 10.70 18.80
C VAL A 41 -2.34 9.57 17.77
N THR A 42 -2.57 9.91 16.50
CA THR A 42 -2.61 8.92 15.41
C THR A 42 -1.25 8.30 15.15
N ALA A 43 -0.15 9.03 15.29
CA ALA A 43 1.19 8.47 15.22
C ALA A 43 1.43 7.40 16.30
N ASN A 44 1.05 7.69 17.55
CA ASN A 44 1.14 6.73 18.65
C ASN A 44 0.22 5.52 18.42
N LEU A 45 -1.01 5.75 17.96
CA LEU A 45 -1.96 4.68 17.65
C LEU A 45 -1.42 3.75 16.56
N LYS A 46 -0.83 4.31 15.49
CA LYS A 46 -0.17 3.52 14.43
C LYS A 46 0.98 2.69 14.99
N ASN A 47 1.81 3.24 15.87
CA ASN A 47 2.92 2.51 16.48
C ASN A 47 2.41 1.32 17.32
N LYS A 48 1.43 1.54 18.21
CA LYS A 48 0.77 0.47 18.99
C LYS A 48 0.14 -0.60 18.08
N THR A 49 -0.45 -0.17 16.97
CA THR A 49 -1.05 -1.08 15.99
C THR A 49 0.01 -1.96 15.33
N TRP A 50 1.16 -1.40 14.95
CA TRP A 50 2.29 -2.16 14.42
C TRP A 50 2.88 -3.13 15.45
N GLU A 51 2.92 -2.77 16.73
CA GLU A 51 3.35 -3.66 17.82
C GLU A 51 2.40 -4.86 17.98
N ALA A 52 1.10 -4.59 18.06
CA ALA A 52 0.08 -5.64 18.13
C ALA A 52 0.09 -6.54 16.88
N LEU A 53 0.27 -5.94 15.69
CA LEU A 53 0.40 -6.67 14.43
C LEU A 53 1.64 -7.56 14.42
N ALA A 54 2.79 -7.06 14.90
CA ALA A 54 4.01 -7.85 14.99
C ALA A 54 3.84 -9.05 15.91
N ASN A 55 3.16 -8.90 17.05
CA ASN A 55 2.85 -10.02 17.93
C ASN A 55 1.99 -11.08 17.20
N LYS A 56 0.90 -10.66 16.55
CA LYS A 56 0.04 -11.57 15.77
C LYS A 56 0.79 -12.26 14.63
N PHE A 57 1.69 -11.52 13.95
CA PHE A 57 2.52 -12.05 12.88
C PHE A 57 3.49 -13.09 13.41
N ASN A 58 4.21 -12.79 14.49
CA ASN A 58 5.20 -13.70 15.07
C ASN A 58 4.58 -14.94 15.72
N CYS A 59 3.33 -14.85 16.20
CA CYS A 59 2.59 -16.04 16.66
C CYS A 59 2.21 -16.99 15.52
N LYS A 60 2.09 -16.48 14.29
CA LYS A 60 1.68 -17.26 13.10
C LYS A 60 2.85 -17.64 12.19
N SER A 61 3.90 -16.83 12.16
CA SER A 61 5.08 -17.08 11.34
C SER A 61 6.02 -18.07 12.03
N LEU A 62 6.46 -19.06 11.25
CA LEU A 62 7.47 -20.05 11.67
C LEU A 62 8.89 -19.62 11.29
N ASN A 63 9.05 -18.50 10.58
CA ASN A 63 10.31 -18.07 9.95
C ASN A 63 11.16 -17.13 10.83
N GLY A 64 10.90 -17.14 12.14
CA GLY A 64 11.61 -16.37 13.16
C GLY A 64 10.97 -15.01 13.50
N TYR A 65 11.50 -14.40 14.55
CA TYR A 65 10.96 -13.15 15.11
C TYR A 65 11.20 -11.94 14.20
N ARG A 66 10.15 -11.17 13.94
CA ARG A 66 10.18 -9.90 13.21
C ARG A 66 9.77 -8.74 14.10
N SER A 67 10.59 -7.69 14.11
CA SER A 67 10.25 -6.47 14.83
C SER A 67 9.17 -5.66 14.10
N PRO A 68 8.36 -4.84 14.80
CA PRO A 68 7.36 -3.97 14.18
C PRO A 68 7.97 -3.06 13.10
N LYS A 69 9.19 -2.56 13.34
CA LYS A 69 9.95 -1.73 12.39
C LYS A 69 10.27 -2.49 11.10
N CYS A 70 10.64 -3.77 11.21
CA CYS A 70 10.93 -4.63 10.07
C CYS A 70 9.68 -4.86 9.21
N LEU A 71 8.55 -5.20 9.84
CA LEU A 71 7.28 -5.43 9.17
C LEU A 71 6.76 -4.16 8.46
N LYS A 72 6.81 -3.02 9.16
CA LYS A 72 6.46 -1.72 8.58
C LYS A 72 7.30 -1.41 7.34
N LEU A 73 8.63 -1.55 7.45
CA LEU A 73 9.53 -1.30 6.32
C LEU A 73 9.25 -2.25 5.14
N LYS A 74 9.01 -3.53 5.42
CA LYS A 74 8.69 -4.52 4.38
C LYS A 74 7.40 -4.17 3.66
N TYR A 75 6.36 -3.81 4.39
CA TYR A 75 5.08 -3.39 3.83
C TYR A 75 5.19 -2.11 2.98
N GLU A 76 5.93 -1.10 3.45
CA GLU A 76 6.20 0.11 2.65
C GLU A 76 6.97 -0.20 1.36
N ASN A 77 7.92 -1.14 1.40
CA ASN A 77 8.63 -1.58 0.22
C ASN A 77 7.72 -2.33 -0.77
N LEU A 78 6.77 -3.15 -0.28
CA LEU A 78 5.75 -3.78 -1.12
C LEU A 78 4.93 -2.72 -1.86
N LYS A 79 4.42 -1.70 -1.15
CA LYS A 79 3.68 -0.59 -1.77
C LYS A 79 4.51 0.13 -2.84
N LYS A 80 5.78 0.42 -2.55
CA LYS A 80 6.68 1.05 -3.52
C LYS A 80 6.86 0.22 -4.78
N ASN A 81 7.07 -1.09 -4.63
CA ASN A 81 7.25 -2.00 -5.76
C ASN A 81 6.00 -2.07 -6.63
N VAL A 82 4.81 -2.19 -6.03
CA VAL A 82 3.52 -2.13 -6.76
C VAL A 82 3.41 -0.81 -7.50
N LYS A 83 3.74 0.32 -6.87
CA LYS A 83 3.71 1.64 -7.51
C LYS A 83 4.69 1.76 -8.68
N ILE A 84 5.88 1.16 -8.58
CA ILE A 84 6.86 1.12 -9.68
C ILE A 84 6.31 0.31 -10.85
N LYS A 85 5.77 -0.89 -10.59
CA LYS A 85 5.13 -1.74 -11.62
C LYS A 85 4.02 -0.97 -12.32
N LEU A 86 3.12 -0.34 -11.57
CA LEU A 86 2.02 0.45 -12.13
C LEU A 86 2.48 1.65 -12.96
N ARG A 87 3.53 2.36 -12.54
CA ARG A 87 4.10 3.45 -13.34
C ARG A 87 4.73 2.94 -14.62
N TYR A 88 5.50 1.85 -14.55
CA TYR A 88 6.10 1.22 -15.72
C TYR A 88 5.04 0.79 -16.74
N VAL A 89 3.92 0.25 -16.25
CA VAL A 89 2.73 -0.07 -17.05
C VAL A 89 2.15 1.21 -17.67
N LYS A 90 1.85 2.24 -16.87
CA LYS A 90 1.28 3.49 -17.36
C LYS A 90 2.19 4.23 -18.35
N SER A 91 3.51 4.14 -18.22
CA SER A 91 4.47 4.83 -19.11
C SER A 91 4.66 4.15 -20.47
N LYS A 92 4.09 2.97 -20.70
CA LYS A 92 4.32 2.21 -21.95
C LYS A 92 3.57 2.68 -23.21
N PRO A 93 2.61 3.63 -23.24
CA PRO A 93 2.04 4.06 -24.50
C PRO A 93 2.46 5.49 -24.84
N CYS A 94 3.74 5.70 -25.13
CA CYS A 94 4.23 6.81 -25.97
C CYS A 94 5.47 6.32 -26.72
N VAL A 95 5.33 5.29 -27.56
CA VAL A 95 6.34 5.05 -28.60
C VAL A 95 6.10 6.15 -29.63
N THR A 96 6.81 7.28 -29.49
CA THR A 96 6.76 8.37 -30.47
C THR A 96 7.18 7.80 -31.82
N GLY A 97 6.22 7.61 -32.73
CA GLY A 97 6.46 6.99 -34.04
C GLY A 97 5.35 6.10 -34.62
N GLY A 98 4.07 6.24 -34.22
CA GLY A 98 2.94 5.63 -34.94
C GLY A 98 2.79 4.09 -34.82
N GLY A 99 3.50 3.43 -33.91
CA GLY A 99 3.34 2.00 -33.68
C GLY A 99 2.00 1.63 -33.03
N PRO A 100 1.44 0.43 -33.29
CA PRO A 100 0.19 0.00 -32.69
C PRO A 100 0.27 0.00 -31.16
N PRO A 101 -0.79 0.46 -30.47
CA PRO A 101 -0.79 0.54 -29.01
C PRO A 101 -0.56 -0.85 -28.41
N ILE A 102 0.38 -0.95 -27.47
CA ILE A 102 0.58 -2.18 -26.70
C ILE A 102 -0.73 -2.45 -25.95
N PRO A 103 -1.37 -3.61 -26.11
CA PRO A 103 -2.64 -3.89 -25.46
C PRO A 103 -2.43 -3.85 -23.93
N LEU A 104 -3.21 -3.01 -23.24
CA LEU A 104 -3.16 -2.82 -21.78
C LEU A 104 -3.24 -4.15 -20.99
N LYS A 105 -3.90 -5.17 -21.56
CA LYS A 105 -4.01 -6.53 -20.99
C LYS A 105 -2.69 -7.32 -20.99
N ALA A 106 -1.73 -6.98 -21.84
CA ALA A 106 -0.42 -7.62 -21.92
C ALA A 106 0.60 -7.05 -20.91
N LEU A 107 0.23 -5.97 -20.21
CA LEU A 107 1.14 -5.17 -19.41
C LEU A 107 1.10 -5.62 -17.95
N SER A 108 1.62 -6.82 -17.70
CA SER A 108 1.81 -7.48 -16.41
C SER A 108 0.58 -7.48 -15.49
N LYS A 109 -0.12 -8.63 -15.43
CA LYS A 109 -1.05 -8.91 -14.34
C LYS A 109 -0.29 -8.75 -13.02
N LEU A 110 -0.74 -7.85 -12.15
CA LEU A 110 -0.26 -7.81 -10.77
C LEU A 110 -0.51 -9.20 -10.15
N SER A 111 0.37 -9.62 -9.23
CA SER A 111 0.08 -10.80 -8.42
C SER A 111 -1.20 -10.55 -7.59
N PRO A 112 -1.99 -11.58 -7.24
CA PRO A 112 -3.19 -11.42 -6.41
C PRO A 112 -2.93 -10.60 -5.13
N MET A 113 -1.79 -10.83 -4.47
CA MET A 113 -1.37 -10.07 -3.28
C MET A 113 -1.13 -8.58 -3.60
N GLU A 114 -0.57 -8.28 -4.77
CA GLU A 114 -0.29 -6.91 -5.22
C GLU A 114 -1.58 -6.18 -5.61
N GLU A 115 -2.54 -6.90 -6.18
CA GLU A 115 -3.88 -6.38 -6.47
C GLU A 115 -4.65 -6.10 -5.17
N GLN A 116 -4.53 -6.97 -4.17
CA GLN A 116 -5.04 -6.72 -2.81
C GLN A 116 -4.38 -5.47 -2.21
N LEU A 117 -3.06 -5.31 -2.30
CA LEU A 117 -2.38 -4.09 -1.86
C LEU A 117 -2.91 -2.84 -2.56
N ARG A 118 -3.15 -2.94 -3.88
CA ARG A 118 -3.71 -1.84 -4.67
C ARG A 118 -5.12 -1.46 -4.23
N SER A 119 -5.97 -2.45 -3.93
CA SER A 119 -7.35 -2.21 -3.49
C SER A 119 -7.44 -1.69 -2.05
N LEU A 120 -6.47 -2.02 -1.20
CA LEU A 120 -6.43 -1.55 0.19
C LEU A 120 -6.18 -0.05 0.33
N ASN A 121 -5.38 0.55 -0.57
CA ASN A 121 -5.14 1.98 -0.58
C ASN A 121 -5.18 2.57 -2.00
N PRO A 122 -6.37 2.69 -2.61
CA PRO A 122 -6.51 3.16 -3.99
C PRO A 122 -5.90 4.54 -4.22
N LEU A 123 -6.05 5.42 -3.21
CA LEU A 123 -5.55 6.80 -3.24
C LEU A 123 -4.03 6.91 -3.25
N ALA A 124 -3.30 5.90 -2.77
CA ALA A 124 -1.82 5.91 -2.82
C ALA A 124 -1.26 5.53 -4.19
N PHE A 125 -2.05 4.80 -4.99
CA PHE A 125 -1.67 4.28 -6.30
C PHE A 125 -2.28 5.08 -7.45
N SER A 126 -3.44 5.71 -7.26
CA SER A 126 -4.03 6.64 -8.23
C SER A 126 -3.36 8.02 -8.12
N GLY A 127 -2.94 8.57 -9.26
CA GLY A 127 -2.51 9.97 -9.33
C GLY A 127 -3.73 10.89 -9.29
N LYS A 128 -3.56 12.12 -8.79
CA LYS A 128 -4.57 13.15 -9.04
C LYS A 128 -4.49 13.55 -10.51
N VAL A 129 -5.61 13.53 -11.22
CA VAL A 129 -5.68 14.03 -12.60
C VAL A 129 -5.71 15.56 -12.52
N SER A 130 -4.81 16.22 -13.26
CA SER A 130 -4.82 17.68 -13.37
C SER A 130 -5.92 18.12 -14.34
N ALA A 131 -6.69 19.14 -13.95
CA ALA A 131 -7.73 19.72 -14.82
C ALA A 131 -7.16 20.65 -15.90
N PHE A 132 -5.88 21.00 -15.80
CA PHE A 132 -5.21 21.97 -16.68
C PHE A 132 -4.16 21.33 -17.61
N ASP A 133 -4.10 20.00 -17.67
CA ASP A 133 -3.17 19.30 -18.55
C ASP A 133 -3.77 19.13 -19.95
N SER A 134 -3.01 19.48 -20.99
CA SER A 134 -3.48 19.49 -22.38
C SER A 134 -3.71 18.09 -22.96
N ASP A 135 -3.28 17.04 -22.27
CA ASP A 135 -3.41 15.63 -22.66
C ASP A 135 -4.37 14.84 -21.75
N ARG A 136 -5.33 15.51 -21.09
CA ARG A 136 -6.30 14.90 -20.16
C ARG A 136 -6.90 13.60 -20.71
N ILE A 137 -6.49 12.48 -20.13
CA ILE A 137 -7.06 11.15 -20.39
C ILE A 137 -8.25 10.95 -19.44
N GLU A 138 -9.47 10.84 -19.97
CA GLU A 138 -10.66 10.47 -19.20
C GLU A 138 -10.62 8.98 -18.84
N ASP A 139 -9.99 8.65 -17.70
CA ASP A 139 -10.04 7.28 -17.18
C ASP A 139 -11.45 6.96 -16.64
N GLN A 140 -12.09 5.94 -17.21
CA GLN A 140 -13.42 5.41 -16.83
C GLN A 140 -13.52 4.94 -15.36
N ASN A 141 -12.41 4.88 -14.63
CA ASN A 141 -12.36 4.51 -13.22
C ASN A 141 -12.63 5.68 -12.26
N THR A 142 -12.78 6.89 -12.80
CA THR A 142 -13.05 8.11 -12.02
C THR A 142 -14.52 8.15 -11.54
N TYR A 143 -15.43 7.51 -12.29
CA TYR A 143 -16.88 7.53 -12.03
C TYR A 143 -17.28 6.83 -10.72
N SER A 144 -16.64 5.71 -10.35
CA SER A 144 -16.94 5.02 -9.08
C SER A 144 -16.33 5.70 -7.85
N HIS A 145 -15.35 6.59 -8.03
CA HIS A 145 -14.62 7.22 -6.93
C HIS A 145 -15.39 8.40 -6.33
N GLU A 146 -16.05 9.20 -7.16
CA GLU A 146 -16.84 10.35 -6.70
C GLU A 146 -18.05 9.92 -5.85
N MET A 147 -18.65 8.76 -6.13
CA MET A 147 -19.75 8.23 -5.30
C MET A 147 -19.30 7.75 -3.91
N LEU A 148 -18.12 7.13 -3.79
CA LEU A 148 -17.62 6.61 -2.50
C LEU A 148 -17.20 7.72 -1.51
N VAL A 149 -16.82 8.89 -2.02
CA VAL A 149 -16.49 10.05 -1.17
C VAL A 149 -17.76 10.65 -0.57
N GLN A 150 -18.86 10.69 -1.31
CA GLN A 150 -20.14 11.20 -0.83
C GLN A 150 -20.75 10.33 0.30
N ASP A 151 -20.57 9.02 0.23
CA ASP A 151 -21.06 8.11 1.28
C ASP A 151 -20.25 8.22 2.59
N TYR A 152 -18.95 8.54 2.49
CA TYR A 152 -18.08 8.71 3.66
C TYR A 152 -18.33 10.03 4.41
N GLU A 153 -18.71 11.10 3.69
CA GLU A 153 -19.08 12.38 4.31
C GLU A 153 -20.46 12.35 4.99
N LYS A 154 -21.32 11.39 4.61
CA LYS A 154 -22.66 11.24 5.20
C LYS A 154 -22.67 10.52 6.55
N THR A 155 -21.65 9.74 6.88
CA THR A 155 -21.60 8.98 8.14
C THR A 155 -21.09 9.76 9.35
N ASP A 156 -20.43 10.90 9.13
CA ASP A 156 -19.91 11.75 10.21
C ASP A 156 -20.91 12.82 10.70
N SER A 157 -22.09 12.93 10.07
CA SER A 157 -23.12 13.95 10.40
C SER A 157 -24.33 13.42 11.19
N ASN A 158 -24.35 12.16 11.61
CA ASN A 158 -25.48 11.57 12.36
C ASN A 158 -25.09 10.98 13.73
N VAL A 159 -24.10 11.58 14.41
CA VAL A 159 -23.91 11.39 15.86
C VAL A 159 -23.95 12.76 16.53
N SER A 160 -25.14 13.36 16.56
CA SER A 160 -25.52 14.44 17.48
C SER A 160 -27.04 14.58 17.44
N ASN A 161 -27.71 13.75 18.24
CA ASN A 161 -28.86 14.12 19.08
C ASN A 161 -29.11 13.00 20.09
#